data_AF-A0A4U7DB41-F1
#
_entry.id   AF-A0A4U7DB41-F1
#
_cell.length_a   1.000
_cell.length_b   1.000
_cell.length_c   1.000
_cell.angle_alpha   90.00
_cell.angle_beta   90.00
_cell.angle_gamma   90.00
#
_symmetry.space_group_name_H-M   'P 1'
#
loop_
_entity.id
_entity.type
_entity.pdbx_description
1 polymer ?
#
loop_
_entity_poly.entity_id
_entity_poly.type
_entity_poly.pdbx_seq_one_letter_code
_entity_poly.pdbx_strand_id
1 'polypeptide(L)'
;TYLADLEDGRGKQRYTGVVKNNIYAWWILARATAAAYLDDREALTRAFDDWREHGFDQLEPNGLLRHERQRVDGLEYSVYGLKALAFTAEIARHYGVDLYGHTLPEDDVSALLRAFEGLCPYVIDAEKWEWGTGENGYTDADRTAAGSVYELAYSRWDRSEFREVLESIGRPL
;
A
#
# COMPACT_ATOMS: atom_id res chain seq x y z
N THR A 1 -8.96 20.22 -15.76
CA THR A 1 -8.17 19.28 -16.59
C THR A 1 -8.96 18.00 -16.80
N TYR A 2 -8.68 17.21 -17.85
CA TYR A 2 -9.32 15.91 -18.11
C TYR A 2 -9.40 14.98 -16.87
N LEU A 3 -8.38 15.02 -16.00
CA LEU A 3 -8.39 14.29 -14.73
C LEU A 3 -9.35 14.86 -13.69
N ALA A 4 -9.47 16.19 -13.59
CA ALA A 4 -10.46 16.84 -12.72
C ALA A 4 -11.89 16.46 -13.14
N ASP A 5 -12.18 16.35 -14.44
CA ASP A 5 -13.50 15.93 -14.93
C ASP A 5 -13.81 14.45 -14.62
N LEU A 6 -12.79 13.59 -14.52
CA LEU A 6 -12.93 12.21 -14.06
C LEU A 6 -13.16 12.12 -12.54
N GLU A 7 -12.53 13.02 -11.79
CA GLU A 7 -12.60 13.13 -10.33
C GLU A 7 -13.93 13.74 -9.85
N ASP A 8 -14.36 14.86 -10.44
CA ASP A 8 -15.61 15.56 -10.10
C ASP A 8 -16.86 14.89 -10.70
N GLY A 9 -16.66 13.97 -11.66
CA GLY A 9 -17.73 13.23 -12.33
C GLY A 9 -18.03 11.85 -11.73
N ARG A 10 -18.26 10.87 -12.62
CA ARG A 10 -18.68 9.49 -12.29
C ARG A 10 -17.66 8.68 -11.47
N GLY A 11 -16.40 9.13 -11.39
CA GLY A 11 -15.33 8.44 -10.68
C GLY A 11 -15.52 8.46 -9.17
N LYS A 12 -15.58 9.65 -8.55
CA LYS A 12 -15.75 9.81 -7.10
C LYS A 12 -17.11 9.29 -6.61
N GLN A 13 -18.17 9.53 -7.38
CA GLN A 13 -19.51 9.01 -7.07
C GLN A 13 -19.57 7.47 -6.99
N ARG A 14 -18.71 6.76 -7.72
CA ARG A 14 -18.67 5.30 -7.71
C ARG A 14 -18.05 4.72 -6.45
N TYR A 15 -17.28 5.50 -5.69
CA TYR A 15 -16.63 5.06 -4.45
C TYR A 15 -17.29 5.63 -3.18
N THR A 16 -18.25 6.54 -3.30
CA THR A 16 -19.08 6.97 -2.16
C THR A 16 -19.86 5.76 -1.62
N GLY A 17 -19.58 5.35 -0.38
CA GLY A 17 -20.22 4.20 0.27
C GLY A 17 -19.65 2.83 -0.11
N VAL A 18 -18.56 2.78 -0.88
CA VAL A 18 -17.82 1.54 -1.17
C VAL A 18 -16.74 1.33 -0.10
N VAL A 19 -16.56 0.07 0.33
CA VAL A 19 -15.48 -0.31 1.24
C VAL A 19 -14.13 0.06 0.61
N LYS A 20 -13.37 0.93 1.28
CA LYS A 20 -12.03 1.34 0.83
C LYS A 20 -11.01 0.28 1.22
N ASN A 21 -10.77 -0.63 0.29
CA ASN A 21 -9.77 -1.69 0.39
C ASN A 21 -8.68 -1.48 -0.69
N ASN A 22 -7.95 -2.52 -1.07
CA ASN A 22 -6.88 -2.49 -2.07
C ASN A 22 -7.34 -1.87 -3.39
N ILE A 23 -8.60 -2.05 -3.80
CA ILE A 23 -9.13 -1.47 -5.04
C ILE A 23 -9.06 0.06 -4.98
N TYR A 24 -9.34 0.64 -3.82
CA TYR A 24 -9.24 2.09 -3.62
C TYR A 24 -7.78 2.56 -3.62
N ALA A 25 -6.88 1.81 -2.97
CA ALA A 25 -5.43 2.12 -3.02
C ALA A 25 -4.88 2.09 -4.46
N TRP A 26 -5.28 1.11 -5.27
CA TRP A 26 -4.92 1.04 -6.69
C TRP A 26 -5.56 2.16 -7.52
N TRP A 27 -6.76 2.61 -7.17
CA TRP A 27 -7.40 3.76 -7.81
C TRP A 27 -6.64 5.06 -7.54
N ILE A 28 -6.19 5.28 -6.30
CA ILE A 28 -5.31 6.41 -5.95
C ILE A 28 -4.01 6.34 -6.76
N LEU A 29 -3.35 5.18 -6.79
CA LEU A 29 -2.11 4.99 -7.53
C LEU A 29 -2.30 5.29 -9.03
N ALA A 30 -3.38 4.81 -9.64
CA ALA A 30 -3.68 5.05 -11.04
C ALA A 30 -3.83 6.56 -11.33
N ARG A 31 -4.52 7.30 -10.44
CA ARG A 31 -4.65 8.77 -10.52
C ARG A 31 -3.31 9.47 -10.38
N ALA A 32 -2.52 9.11 -9.37
CA ALA A 32 -1.19 9.68 -9.16
C ALA A 32 -0.26 9.42 -10.35
N THR A 33 -0.31 8.21 -10.92
CA THR A 33 0.49 7.83 -12.10
C THR A 33 0.08 8.63 -13.34
N ALA A 34 -1.23 8.73 -13.62
CA ALA A 34 -1.72 9.50 -14.75
C ALA A 34 -1.40 11.00 -14.61
N ALA A 35 -1.55 11.55 -13.41
CA ALA A 35 -1.21 12.94 -13.11
C ALA A 35 0.29 13.20 -13.25
N ALA A 36 1.15 12.29 -12.77
CA ALA A 36 2.59 12.36 -12.96
C ALA A 36 2.99 12.33 -14.44
N TYR A 37 2.40 11.41 -15.21
CA TYR A 37 2.66 11.29 -16.65
C TYR A 37 2.28 12.56 -17.44
N LEU A 38 1.20 13.22 -17.04
CA LEU A 38 0.71 14.46 -17.66
C LEU A 38 1.34 15.74 -17.06
N ASP A 39 2.21 15.60 -16.05
CA ASP A 39 2.74 16.71 -15.23
C ASP A 39 1.64 17.62 -14.63
N ASP A 40 0.47 17.05 -14.32
CA ASP A 40 -0.64 17.77 -13.67
C ASP A 40 -0.42 17.81 -12.15
N ARG A 41 0.23 18.88 -11.69
CA ARG A 41 0.58 19.11 -10.27
C ARG A 41 -0.63 19.24 -9.35
N GLU A 42 -1.74 19.75 -9.86
CA GLU A 42 -2.96 19.91 -9.07
C GLU A 42 -3.63 18.54 -8.84
N ALA A 43 -3.72 17.72 -9.90
CA ALA A 43 -4.23 16.36 -9.78
C ALA A 43 -3.33 15.48 -8.90
N LEU A 44 -2.01 15.66 -8.94
CA LEU A 44 -1.10 14.98 -8.00
C LEU A 44 -1.37 15.34 -6.56
N THR A 45 -1.51 16.65 -6.28
CA THR A 45 -1.85 17.13 -4.93
C THR A 45 -3.13 16.46 -4.43
N ARG A 46 -4.18 16.43 -5.25
CA ARG A 46 -5.45 15.77 -4.89
C ARG A 46 -5.31 14.26 -4.66
N ALA A 47 -4.48 13.57 -5.44
CA ALA A 47 -4.23 12.14 -5.22
C ALA A 47 -3.46 11.88 -3.92
N PHE A 48 -2.49 12.73 -3.57
CA PHE A 48 -1.73 12.60 -2.32
C PHE A 48 -2.56 12.97 -1.09
N ASP A 49 -3.44 13.97 -1.20
CA ASP A 49 -4.36 14.32 -0.12
C ASP A 49 -5.36 13.18 0.15
N ASP A 50 -5.92 12.58 -0.91
CA ASP A 50 -6.78 11.39 -0.81
C ASP A 50 -6.04 10.19 -0.20
N TRP A 51 -4.76 9.99 -0.55
CA TRP A 51 -3.92 8.98 0.08
C TRP A 51 -3.77 9.19 1.59
N ARG A 52 -3.55 10.44 2.04
CA ARG A 52 -3.45 10.74 3.49
C ARG A 52 -4.79 10.57 4.20
N GLU A 53 -5.87 11.02 3.57
CA GLU A 53 -7.19 10.99 4.19
C GLU A 53 -7.75 9.57 4.29
N HIS A 54 -7.44 8.71 3.31
CA HIS A 54 -8.20 7.48 3.08
C HIS A 54 -7.36 6.23 2.86
N GLY A 55 -6.05 6.36 2.60
CA GLY A 55 -5.17 5.23 2.29
C GLY A 55 -5.06 4.20 3.42
N PHE A 56 -5.31 4.63 4.66
CA PHE A 56 -5.16 3.82 5.87
C PHE A 56 -6.45 3.68 6.69
N ASP A 57 -7.62 3.96 6.12
CA ASP A 57 -8.93 3.79 6.79
C ASP A 57 -9.12 2.36 7.36
N GLN A 58 -8.44 1.38 6.76
CA GLN A 58 -8.49 -0.02 7.15
C GLN A 58 -7.30 -0.49 8.03
N LEU A 59 -6.33 0.39 8.31
CA LEU A 59 -5.14 0.03 9.07
C LEU A 59 -5.50 -0.24 10.54
N GLU A 60 -5.24 -1.45 10.99
CA GLU A 60 -5.42 -1.85 12.39
C GLU A 60 -4.17 -1.46 13.23
N PRO A 61 -4.28 -1.35 14.57
CA PRO A 61 -3.15 -1.02 15.43
C PRO A 61 -1.95 -1.98 15.33
N ASN A 62 -2.20 -3.24 14.93
CA ASN A 62 -1.17 -4.25 14.68
C ASN A 62 -0.56 -4.18 13.27
N GLY A 63 -0.95 -3.18 12.46
CA GLY A 63 -0.46 -2.98 11.10
C GLY A 63 -1.13 -3.82 10.02
N LEU A 64 -2.14 -4.63 10.36
CA LEU A 64 -2.89 -5.39 9.37
C LEU A 64 -3.96 -4.53 8.70
N LEU A 65 -4.26 -4.85 7.44
CA LEU A 65 -5.31 -4.20 6.66
C LEU A 65 -6.62 -4.98 6.85
N ARG A 66 -7.54 -4.43 7.67
CA ARG A 66 -8.76 -5.13 8.12
C ARG A 66 -9.55 -5.77 6.99
N HIS A 67 -9.76 -5.05 5.88
CA HIS A 67 -10.60 -5.54 4.79
C HIS A 67 -9.91 -6.59 3.94
N GLU A 68 -8.58 -6.55 3.84
CA GLU A 68 -7.81 -7.58 3.14
C GLU A 68 -7.71 -8.86 3.98
N ARG A 69 -7.45 -8.72 5.28
CA ARG A 69 -7.34 -9.84 6.22
C ARG A 69 -8.58 -10.74 6.22
N GLN A 70 -9.75 -10.15 5.97
CA GLN A 70 -11.04 -10.86 5.94
C GLN A 70 -11.33 -11.59 4.61
N ARG A 71 -10.42 -11.50 3.62
CA ARG A 71 -10.57 -12.16 2.33
C ARG A 71 -10.11 -13.62 2.40
N VAL A 72 -10.57 -14.40 1.42
CA VAL A 72 -10.15 -15.80 1.24
C VAL A 72 -8.63 -15.89 1.04
N ASP A 73 -8.04 -14.96 0.27
CA ASP A 73 -6.59 -14.88 0.00
C ASP A 73 -5.96 -13.68 0.73
N GLY A 74 -6.25 -13.53 2.03
CA GLY A 74 -6.07 -12.27 2.74
C GLY A 74 -4.63 -11.75 2.81
N LEU A 75 -3.64 -12.64 2.88
CA LEU A 75 -2.23 -12.23 2.88
C LEU A 75 -1.81 -11.64 1.53
N GLU A 76 -2.20 -12.28 0.42
CA GLU A 76 -1.94 -11.79 -0.94
C GLU A 76 -2.58 -10.41 -1.15
N TYR A 77 -3.86 -10.25 -0.80
CA TYR A 77 -4.55 -8.97 -0.91
C TYR A 77 -3.94 -7.88 -0.02
N SER A 78 -3.41 -8.24 1.15
CA SER A 78 -2.73 -7.28 2.04
C SER A 78 -1.45 -6.75 1.39
N VAL A 79 -0.61 -7.63 0.86
CA VAL A 79 0.62 -7.24 0.13
C VAL A 79 0.26 -6.47 -1.14
N TYR A 80 -0.80 -6.88 -1.85
CA TYR A 80 -1.27 -6.21 -3.06
C TYR A 80 -1.76 -4.78 -2.80
N GLY A 81 -2.49 -4.55 -1.71
CA GLY A 81 -2.89 -3.21 -1.27
C GLY A 81 -1.71 -2.36 -0.81
N LEU A 82 -0.82 -2.94 0.00
CA LEU A 82 0.39 -2.26 0.50
C LEU A 82 1.28 -1.77 -0.65
N LYS A 83 1.41 -2.56 -1.72
CA LYS A 83 2.14 -2.18 -2.93
C LYS A 83 1.61 -0.89 -3.55
N ALA A 84 0.29 -0.75 -3.68
CA ALA A 84 -0.30 0.46 -4.25
C ALA A 84 -0.07 1.70 -3.38
N LEU A 85 -0.17 1.54 -2.05
CA LEU A 85 0.12 2.61 -1.10
C LEU A 85 1.59 3.06 -1.17
N ALA A 86 2.52 2.10 -1.20
CA ALA A 86 3.95 2.37 -1.28
C ALA A 86 4.35 3.03 -2.61
N PHE A 87 3.82 2.57 -3.74
CA PHE A 87 4.08 3.20 -5.03
C PHE A 87 3.53 4.62 -5.13
N THR A 88 2.38 4.91 -4.52
CA THR A 88 1.87 6.28 -4.43
C THR A 88 2.82 7.16 -3.61
N ALA A 89 3.34 6.64 -2.49
CA ALA A 89 4.34 7.34 -1.68
C ALA A 89 5.65 7.58 -2.42
N GLU A 90 6.08 6.64 -3.26
CA GLU A 90 7.28 6.80 -4.09
C GLU A 90 7.10 7.86 -5.19
N ILE A 91 5.94 7.89 -5.85
CA ILE A 91 5.59 8.99 -6.76
C ILE A 91 5.64 10.32 -5.99
N ALA A 92 5.02 10.41 -4.82
CA ALA A 92 5.03 11.64 -4.01
C ALA A 92 6.46 12.10 -3.66
N ARG A 93 7.35 11.17 -3.31
CA ARG A 93 8.76 11.45 -3.01
C ARG A 93 9.48 12.11 -4.18
N HIS A 94 9.25 11.65 -5.41
CA HIS A 94 9.81 12.27 -6.62
C HIS A 94 9.31 13.70 -6.88
N TYR A 95 8.20 14.08 -6.24
CA TYR A 95 7.59 15.41 -6.33
C TYR A 95 7.83 16.25 -5.05
N GLY A 96 8.72 15.81 -4.17
CA GLY A 96 9.09 16.54 -2.94
C GLY A 96 8.04 16.46 -1.82
N VAL A 97 7.10 15.53 -1.90
CA VAL A 97 6.03 15.33 -0.92
C VAL A 97 6.34 14.08 -0.08
N ASP A 98 6.45 14.25 1.25
CA ASP A 98 6.71 13.14 2.15
C ASP A 98 5.41 12.44 2.56
N LEU A 99 5.11 11.32 1.92
CA LEU A 99 4.05 10.40 2.36
C LEU A 99 4.59 9.25 3.21
N TYR A 100 5.89 8.97 3.14
CA TYR A 100 6.52 7.95 3.98
C TYR A 100 6.51 8.36 5.47
N GLY A 101 6.58 9.65 5.77
CA GLY A 101 6.47 10.20 7.12
C GLY A 101 5.05 10.44 7.61
N HIS A 102 4.01 10.10 6.83
CA HIS A 102 2.62 10.35 7.21
C HIS A 102 2.21 9.47 8.41
N THR A 103 1.72 10.12 9.47
CA THR A 103 1.15 9.48 10.65
C THR A 103 -0.37 9.67 10.70
N LEU A 104 -1.05 8.75 11.38
CA LEU A 104 -2.47 8.90 11.70
C LEU A 104 -2.66 9.88 12.88
N PRO A 105 -3.87 10.43 13.10
CA PRO A 105 -4.16 11.22 14.29
C PRO A 105 -3.81 10.44 15.56
N GLU A 106 -3.19 11.11 16.53
CA GLU A 106 -2.78 10.54 17.83
C GLU A 106 -1.66 9.47 17.74
N ASP A 107 -0.93 9.46 16.63
CA ASP A 107 0.10 8.48 16.33
C ASP A 107 1.45 9.14 15.98
N ASP A 108 2.53 8.58 16.51
CA ASP A 108 3.91 9.03 16.25
C ASP A 108 4.62 8.13 15.22
N VAL A 109 3.99 7.03 14.81
CA VAL A 109 4.56 6.09 13.84
C VAL A 109 3.94 6.29 12.47
N SER A 110 4.77 6.25 11.42
CA SER A 110 4.29 6.28 10.05
C SER A 110 3.27 5.16 9.80
N ALA A 111 2.13 5.52 9.24
CA ALA A 111 1.06 4.57 8.92
C ALA A 111 1.54 3.51 7.91
N LEU A 112 2.34 3.94 6.93
CA LEU A 112 2.92 3.04 5.95
C LEU A 112 3.97 2.12 6.59
N LEU A 113 4.83 2.65 7.46
CA LEU A 113 5.81 1.85 8.20
C LEU A 113 5.12 0.77 9.03
N ARG A 114 4.08 1.14 9.80
CA ARG A 114 3.29 0.20 10.58
C ARG A 114 2.71 -0.92 9.70
N ALA A 115 2.20 -0.59 8.51
CA ALA A 115 1.64 -1.60 7.61
C ALA A 115 2.71 -2.60 7.12
N PHE A 116 3.92 -2.13 6.82
CA PHE A 116 5.05 -3.00 6.49
C PHE A 116 5.46 -3.88 7.68
N GLU A 117 5.64 -3.29 8.87
CA GLU A 117 6.02 -4.01 10.09
C GLU A 117 4.97 -5.07 10.46
N GLY A 118 3.68 -4.75 10.33
CA GLY A 118 2.58 -5.67 10.62
C GLY A 118 2.52 -6.87 9.69
N LEU A 119 2.86 -6.70 8.40
CA LEU A 119 2.85 -7.81 7.43
C LEU A 119 4.13 -8.64 7.39
N CYS A 120 5.24 -8.07 7.87
CA CYS A 120 6.58 -8.68 7.78
C CYS A 120 6.63 -10.14 8.31
N PRO A 121 6.11 -10.47 9.50
CA PRO A 121 6.17 -11.84 10.03
C PRO A 121 5.51 -12.88 9.14
N TYR A 122 4.46 -12.48 8.41
CA TYR A 122 3.64 -13.36 7.57
C TYR A 122 4.20 -13.48 6.14
N VAL A 123 4.92 -12.47 5.66
CA VAL A 123 5.64 -12.55 4.37
C VAL A 123 6.89 -13.42 4.51
N ILE A 124 7.54 -13.42 5.68
CA ILE A 124 8.63 -14.36 6.00
C ILE A 124 8.06 -15.77 6.16
N ASP A 125 6.99 -15.91 6.95
CA ASP A 125 6.40 -17.19 7.30
C ASP A 125 4.88 -17.15 7.18
N ALA A 126 4.38 -17.55 6.01
CA ALA A 126 2.97 -17.53 5.70
C ALA A 126 2.16 -18.54 6.52
N GLU A 127 2.79 -19.56 7.14
CA GLU A 127 2.09 -20.50 8.02
C GLU A 127 1.57 -19.82 9.31
N LYS A 128 2.17 -18.70 9.70
CA LYS A 128 1.69 -17.86 10.82
C LYS A 128 0.42 -17.09 10.50
N TRP A 129 0.02 -17.02 9.23
CA TRP A 129 -1.20 -16.34 8.82
C TRP A 129 -2.43 -17.18 9.16
N GLU A 130 -3.08 -16.87 10.28
CA GLU A 130 -4.20 -17.64 10.82
C GLU A 130 -5.55 -17.35 10.12
N TRP A 131 -5.56 -16.45 9.14
CA TRP A 131 -6.75 -16.09 8.37
C TRP A 131 -6.78 -16.85 7.05
N GLY A 132 -7.52 -16.34 6.04
CA GLY A 132 -7.58 -17.01 4.74
C GLY A 132 -6.29 -16.85 3.93
N THR A 133 -5.77 -17.95 3.39
CA THR A 133 -4.66 -17.99 2.42
C THR A 133 -5.08 -18.49 1.04
N GLY A 134 -6.35 -18.79 0.81
CA GLY A 134 -6.85 -19.35 -0.45
C GLY A 134 -6.69 -20.85 -0.59
N GLU A 135 -7.30 -21.41 -1.64
CA GLU A 135 -7.17 -22.84 -1.96
C GLU A 135 -5.72 -23.24 -2.28
N ASN A 136 -4.94 -22.29 -2.84
CA ASN A 136 -3.55 -22.52 -3.23
C ASN A 136 -2.54 -22.12 -2.14
N GLY A 137 -3.01 -21.57 -1.01
CA GLY A 137 -2.14 -20.95 -0.03
C GLY A 137 -1.41 -19.70 -0.58
N TYR A 138 -0.48 -19.17 0.23
CA TYR A 138 0.42 -18.11 -0.21
C TYR A 138 1.60 -18.71 -0.98
N THR A 139 1.68 -18.43 -2.28
CA THR A 139 2.61 -19.12 -3.18
C THR A 139 4.00 -18.47 -3.20
N ASP A 140 5.01 -19.19 -3.71
CA ASP A 140 6.35 -18.62 -3.94
C ASP A 140 6.32 -17.43 -4.92
N ALA A 141 5.36 -17.42 -5.85
CA ALA A 141 5.17 -16.29 -6.76
C ALA A 141 4.68 -15.05 -6.01
N ASP A 142 3.74 -15.21 -5.07
CA ASP A 142 3.22 -14.11 -4.24
C ASP A 142 4.32 -13.55 -3.34
N ARG A 143 5.11 -14.45 -2.73
CA ARG A 143 6.26 -14.07 -1.92
C ARG A 143 7.30 -13.32 -2.75
N THR A 144 7.60 -13.80 -3.96
CA THR A 144 8.52 -13.13 -4.89
C THR A 144 8.01 -11.75 -5.32
N ALA A 145 6.69 -11.61 -5.50
CA ALA A 145 6.05 -10.34 -5.84
C ALA A 145 6.13 -9.33 -4.68
N ALA A 146 6.06 -9.81 -3.42
CA ALA A 146 6.27 -9.00 -2.23
C ALA A 146 7.69 -8.40 -2.18
N GLY A 147 8.71 -9.12 -2.66
CA GLY A 147 10.11 -8.65 -2.64
C GLY A 147 10.28 -7.22 -3.17
N SER A 148 9.64 -6.88 -4.29
CA SER A 148 9.73 -5.53 -4.88
C SER A 148 9.27 -4.40 -3.95
N VAL A 149 8.27 -4.65 -3.10
CA VAL A 149 7.76 -3.62 -2.19
C VAL A 149 8.58 -3.53 -0.90
N TYR A 150 9.17 -4.64 -0.47
CA TYR A 150 10.11 -4.66 0.66
C TYR A 150 11.49 -4.11 0.30
N GLU A 151 11.93 -4.18 -0.97
CA GLU A 151 13.13 -3.49 -1.46
C GLU A 151 12.99 -1.97 -1.24
N LEU A 152 11.84 -1.41 -1.61
CA LEU A 152 11.51 0.00 -1.36
C LEU A 152 11.45 0.33 0.13
N ALA A 153 10.80 -0.52 0.93
CA ALA A 153 10.71 -0.32 2.37
C ALA A 153 12.10 -0.34 3.03
N TYR A 154 12.93 -1.31 2.69
CA TYR A 154 14.30 -1.41 3.19
C TYR A 154 15.13 -0.19 2.79
N SER A 155 15.06 0.23 1.52
CA SER A 155 15.73 1.46 1.07
C SER A 155 15.27 2.72 1.81
N ARG A 156 14.02 2.76 2.31
CA ARG A 156 13.48 3.93 3.01
C ARG A 156 13.82 3.96 4.49
N TRP A 157 13.73 2.82 5.17
CA TRP A 157 13.79 2.76 6.64
C TRP A 157 14.96 1.96 7.20
N ASP A 158 15.70 1.22 6.39
CA ASP A 158 16.87 0.40 6.80
C ASP A 158 16.59 -0.51 8.01
N ARG A 159 15.42 -1.15 8.02
CA ARG A 159 15.01 -2.09 9.08
C ARG A 159 15.55 -3.49 8.80
N SER A 160 16.10 -4.13 9.82
CA SER A 160 16.59 -5.52 9.76
C SER A 160 15.49 -6.52 9.35
N GLU A 161 14.26 -6.27 9.78
CA GLU A 161 13.09 -7.09 9.50
C GLU A 161 12.73 -7.05 8.00
N PHE A 162 12.88 -5.90 7.35
CA PHE A 162 12.66 -5.79 5.90
C PHE A 162 13.79 -6.45 5.12
N ARG A 163 15.02 -6.39 5.63
CA ARG A 163 16.14 -7.16 5.08
C ARG A 163 15.86 -8.67 5.16
N GLU A 164 15.36 -9.16 6.30
CA GLU A 164 15.04 -10.58 6.49
C GLU A 164 14.00 -11.07 5.47
N VAL A 165 12.98 -10.25 5.17
CA VAL A 165 12.02 -10.54 4.09
C VAL A 165 12.76 -10.73 2.76
N LEU A 166 13.66 -9.82 2.39
CA LEU A 166 14.39 -9.86 1.13
C LEU A 166 15.33 -11.06 1.01
N GLU A 167 16.02 -11.40 2.11
CA GLU A 167 16.86 -12.59 2.21
C GLU A 167 16.02 -13.87 2.09
N SER A 168 14.83 -13.92 2.71
CA SER A 168 13.91 -15.06 2.61
C SER A 168 13.40 -15.32 1.19
N ILE A 169 13.37 -14.27 0.35
CA ILE A 169 12.91 -14.32 -1.04
C ILE A 169 14.09 -14.57 -2.01
N GLY A 170 15.33 -14.47 -1.55
CA GLY A 170 16.53 -14.60 -2.38
C GLY A 170 16.76 -13.42 -3.33
N ARG A 171 16.29 -12.22 -2.97
CA ARG A 171 16.59 -10.98 -3.71
C ARG A 171 17.99 -10.46 -3.36
N PRO A 172 18.80 -10.01 -4.35
CA PRO A 172 20.04 -9.31 -4.05
C PRO A 172 19.73 -7.94 -3.42
N LEU A 173 20.52 -7.56 -2.42
CA LEU A 173 20.51 -6.25 -1.76
C LEU A 173 21.61 -5.35 -2.32
#